data_AF-A0A445F1T6-F1
#
_entry.id   AF-A0A445F1T6-F1
#
_cell.length_a   1.000
_cell.length_b   1.000
_cell.length_c   1.000
_cell.angle_alpha   90.00
_cell.angle_beta   90.00
_cell.angle_gamma   90.00
#
_symmetry.space_group_name_H-M   'P 1'
#
loop_
_entity.id
_entity.type
_entity.pdbx_description
1 polymer ?
#
loop_
_entity_poly.entity_id
_entity_poly.type
_entity_poly.pdbx_seq_one_letter_code
_entity_poly.pdbx_strand_id
1 'polypeptide(L)'
;MDFITSLVFSNIFVSLSASANHEEIAKEFGIPIQYQRFWLWAKRQNNTYRPNRALTPQEEAQSVGLLREVSTKANNAELKLFLELEMGQDLRPIPPPEKSKENLLLFFKLYEPSNEKLRYVGRLFVKSSGKPEDILVKLNEMAGYAPDQDIDMFEEIKFVPNVMCERVDKKSTFFGSQEKEYKAKLPNPSEKTR
;
A
#
# COMPACT_ATOMS: atom_id res chain seq x y z
N MET A 1 10.71 -8.94 29.82
CA MET A 1 11.47 -8.59 28.61
C MET A 1 10.42 -8.20 27.59
N ASP A 2 10.22 -6.90 27.45
CA ASP A 2 9.12 -6.35 26.66
C ASP A 2 9.46 -6.51 25.18
N PHE A 3 8.86 -7.51 24.55
CA PHE A 3 8.94 -7.78 23.12
C PHE A 3 8.10 -6.73 22.38
N ILE A 4 8.62 -5.50 22.26
CA ILE A 4 7.98 -4.45 21.46
C ILE A 4 8.04 -4.88 20.00
N THR A 5 6.92 -5.41 19.55
CA THR A 5 6.74 -5.89 18.20
C THR A 5 6.17 -4.75 17.37
N SER A 6 6.95 -4.21 16.44
CA SER A 6 6.57 -3.05 15.65
C SER A 6 6.07 -3.49 14.28
N LEU A 7 4.86 -3.07 13.91
CA LEU A 7 4.35 -3.20 12.55
C LEU A 7 4.67 -1.90 11.80
N VAL A 8 5.50 -1.97 10.76
CA VAL A 8 5.85 -0.84 9.90
C VAL A 8 5.02 -0.94 8.63
N PHE A 9 4.15 0.04 8.38
CA PHE A 9 3.36 0.11 7.15
C PHE A 9 4.24 0.42 5.98
N SER A 10 4.57 -0.54 5.13
CA SER A 10 5.51 -0.27 4.05
C SER A 10 5.03 -0.88 2.76
N ASN A 11 4.86 0.01 1.79
CA ASN A 11 4.35 -0.26 0.46
C ASN A 11 5.54 -0.55 -0.48
N ILE A 12 5.99 -1.80 -0.54
CA ILE A 12 7.06 -2.34 -1.42
C ILE A 12 6.67 -3.82 -1.66
N PHE A 13 6.70 -4.48 -2.83
CA PHE A 13 7.19 -4.28 -4.20
C PHE A 13 6.45 -5.30 -5.10
N VAL A 14 6.13 -4.95 -6.35
CA VAL A 14 6.52 -5.69 -7.58
C VAL A 14 6.52 -4.62 -8.67
N SER A 15 7.71 -4.33 -9.20
CA SER A 15 7.90 -3.50 -10.39
C SER A 15 7.95 -4.42 -11.59
N LEU A 16 6.90 -4.43 -12.42
CA LEU A 16 7.02 -4.92 -13.78
C LEU A 16 7.33 -3.72 -14.67
N SER A 17 8.59 -3.60 -15.11
CA SER A 17 8.94 -2.73 -16.25
C SER A 17 8.87 -3.57 -17.51
N ALA A 18 7.66 -3.87 -17.93
CA ALA A 18 7.36 -4.36 -19.27
C ALA A 18 5.99 -3.77 -19.64
N SER A 19 5.74 -3.62 -20.93
CA SER A 19 4.44 -3.23 -21.51
C SER A 19 3.28 -3.94 -20.81
N ALA A 20 2.74 -3.36 -19.74
CA ALA A 20 1.87 -4.10 -18.85
C ALA A 20 0.50 -4.29 -19.51
N ASN A 21 0.36 -5.42 -20.18
CA ASN A 21 -0.87 -5.88 -20.78
C ASN A 21 -1.31 -7.18 -20.09
N HIS A 22 -2.61 -7.29 -19.79
CA HIS A 22 -3.20 -8.45 -19.11
C HIS A 22 -2.86 -9.77 -19.81
N GLU A 23 -2.89 -9.79 -21.15
CA GLU A 23 -2.54 -10.98 -21.93
C GLU A 23 -1.05 -11.35 -21.84
N GLU A 24 -0.15 -10.37 -21.82
CA GLU A 24 1.29 -10.62 -21.70
C GLU A 24 1.61 -11.25 -20.35
N ILE A 25 1.05 -10.68 -19.27
CA ILE A 25 1.21 -11.23 -17.92
C ILE A 25 0.58 -12.62 -17.81
N ALA A 26 -0.59 -12.83 -18.42
CA ALA A 26 -1.22 -14.14 -18.43
C ALA A 26 -0.37 -15.18 -19.15
N LYS A 27 0.28 -14.81 -20.25
CA LYS A 27 1.15 -15.69 -21.03
C LYS A 27 2.49 -15.96 -20.32
N GLU A 28 3.11 -14.94 -19.76
CA GLU A 28 4.44 -15.02 -19.15
C GLU A 28 4.40 -15.69 -17.77
N PHE A 29 3.43 -15.32 -16.93
CA PHE A 29 3.34 -15.80 -15.55
C PHE A 29 2.27 -16.88 -15.35
N GLY A 30 1.48 -17.20 -16.39
CA GLY A 30 0.41 -18.19 -16.29
C GLY A 30 -0.74 -17.76 -15.39
N ILE A 31 -0.94 -16.45 -15.21
CA ILE A 31 -1.98 -15.88 -14.34
C ILE A 31 -3.16 -15.43 -15.20
N PRO A 32 -4.31 -16.12 -15.16
CA PRO A 32 -5.49 -15.68 -15.92
C PRO A 32 -5.91 -14.23 -15.64
N ILE A 33 -6.39 -13.54 -16.67
CA ILE A 33 -6.73 -12.10 -16.66
C ILE A 33 -7.72 -11.75 -15.54
N GLN A 34 -8.69 -12.63 -15.27
CA GLN A 34 -9.68 -12.43 -14.21
C GLN A 34 -9.10 -12.38 -12.78
N TYR A 35 -7.84 -12.77 -12.61
CA TYR A 35 -7.13 -12.74 -11.32
C TYR A 35 -6.15 -11.57 -11.19
N GLN A 36 -6.06 -10.73 -12.23
CA GLN A 36 -5.15 -9.60 -12.29
C GLN A 36 -5.90 -8.30 -12.02
N ARG A 37 -5.33 -7.42 -11.20
CA ARG A 37 -5.77 -6.01 -11.12
C ARG A 37 -4.57 -5.07 -11.11
N PHE A 38 -4.54 -4.13 -12.04
CA PHE A 38 -3.46 -3.14 -12.09
C PHE A 38 -3.76 -1.89 -11.27
N TRP A 39 -2.72 -1.35 -10.66
CA TRP A 39 -2.73 -0.09 -9.92
C TRP A 39 -1.70 0.86 -10.48
N LEU A 40 -2.07 2.13 -10.63
CA LEU A 40 -1.12 3.20 -10.91
C LEU A 40 -0.13 3.33 -9.75
N TRP A 41 1.15 3.22 -10.06
CA TRP A 41 2.21 3.37 -9.09
C TRP A 41 2.80 4.77 -9.16
N ALA A 42 2.37 5.64 -8.27
CA ALA A 42 2.65 7.07 -8.35
C ALA A 42 3.75 7.49 -7.36
N LYS A 43 4.59 8.44 -7.80
CA LYS A 43 5.54 9.14 -6.94
C LYS A 43 4.80 10.19 -6.10
N ARG A 44 4.98 10.18 -4.78
CA ARG A 44 4.51 11.23 -3.87
C ARG A 44 5.54 12.35 -3.77
N GLN A 45 5.14 13.49 -3.18
CA GLN A 45 6.02 14.65 -2.94
C GLN A 45 7.26 14.30 -2.09
N ASN A 46 7.14 13.32 -1.19
CA ASN A 46 8.25 12.84 -0.35
C ASN A 46 9.15 11.81 -1.06
N ASN A 47 9.09 11.72 -2.39
CA ASN A 47 9.85 10.79 -3.24
C ASN A 47 9.59 9.29 -3.02
N THR A 48 8.57 8.91 -2.25
CA THR A 48 8.13 7.51 -2.18
C THR A 48 7.24 7.15 -3.37
N TYR A 49 7.32 5.92 -3.85
CA TYR A 49 6.39 5.37 -4.84
C TYR A 49 5.37 4.46 -4.14
N ARG A 50 4.07 4.70 -4.37
CA ARG A 50 2.99 4.03 -3.65
C ARG A 50 1.84 3.68 -4.60
N PRO A 51 1.20 2.49 -4.51
CA PRO A 51 -0.03 2.21 -5.25
C PRO A 51 -1.06 3.30 -4.94
N ASN A 52 -1.54 3.99 -5.96
CA ASN A 52 -2.43 5.14 -5.80
C ASN A 52 -3.89 4.76 -6.03
N ARG A 53 -4.18 4.25 -7.23
CA ARG A 53 -5.53 3.91 -7.68
C ARG A 53 -5.47 2.73 -8.64
N ALA A 54 -6.43 1.81 -8.52
CA ALA A 54 -6.64 0.75 -9.49
C ALA A 54 -7.08 1.33 -10.84
N LEU A 55 -6.57 0.78 -11.95
CA LEU A 55 -7.03 1.16 -13.29
C LEU A 55 -8.53 0.86 -13.43
N THR A 56 -9.24 1.71 -14.18
CA THR A 56 -10.62 1.40 -14.55
C THR A 56 -10.66 0.42 -15.72
N PRO A 57 -11.77 -0.31 -15.93
CA PRO A 57 -11.89 -1.20 -17.10
C PRO A 57 -11.66 -0.46 -18.43
N GLN A 58 -12.05 0.82 -18.51
CA GLN A 58 -11.81 1.64 -19.70
C GLN A 58 -10.33 1.95 -19.90
N GLU A 59 -9.59 2.18 -18.81
CA GLU A 59 -8.14 2.40 -18.85
C GLU A 59 -7.41 1.11 -19.22
N GLU A 60 -7.80 -0.03 -18.65
CA GLU A 60 -7.20 -1.34 -18.99
C GLU A 60 -7.43 -1.74 -20.46
N ALA A 61 -8.50 -1.25 -21.08
CA ALA A 61 -8.78 -1.46 -22.51
C ALA A 61 -7.97 -0.54 -23.44
N GLN A 62 -7.25 0.46 -22.92
CA GLN A 62 -6.44 1.37 -23.71
C GLN A 62 -5.03 0.82 -23.96
N SER A 63 -4.37 1.34 -24.99
CA SER A 63 -2.96 1.04 -25.22
C SER A 63 -2.08 1.62 -24.12
N VAL A 64 -0.97 0.94 -23.82
CA VAL A 64 0.03 1.38 -22.83
C VAL A 64 0.51 2.82 -23.11
N GLY A 65 0.63 3.20 -24.39
CA GLY A 65 1.01 4.55 -24.81
C GLY A 65 0.01 5.63 -24.35
N LEU A 66 -1.28 5.38 -24.53
CA LEU A 66 -2.34 6.31 -24.13
C LEU A 66 -2.49 6.35 -22.60
N LEU A 67 -2.39 5.19 -21.94
CA LEU A 67 -2.37 5.12 -20.47
C LEU A 67 -1.23 5.91 -19.85
N ARG A 68 -0.05 5.90 -20.48
CA ARG A 68 1.10 6.70 -20.05
C ARG A 68 0.78 8.20 -20.15
N GLU A 69 0.24 8.67 -21.26
CA GLU A 69 -0.08 10.09 -21.44
C GLU A 69 -1.09 10.61 -20.40
N VAL A 70 -2.08 9.80 -20.02
CA VAL A 70 -3.11 10.18 -19.05
C VAL A 70 -2.60 10.11 -17.60
N SER A 71 -1.70 9.15 -17.30
CA SER A 71 -1.23 8.90 -15.92
C SER A 71 -0.04 9.75 -15.50
N THR A 72 0.82 10.18 -16.43
CA THR A 72 2.02 10.98 -16.11
C THR A 72 1.79 12.47 -16.37
N LYS A 73 1.43 13.24 -15.32
CA LYS A 73 1.48 14.71 -15.35
C LYS A 73 2.90 15.30 -15.39
N ALA A 74 3.92 14.48 -15.18
CA ALA A 74 5.32 14.86 -15.19
C ALA A 74 6.05 13.94 -16.17
N ASN A 75 6.80 14.53 -17.10
CA ASN A 75 7.58 13.95 -18.21
C ASN A 75 8.51 12.76 -17.82
N ASN A 76 7.99 11.68 -17.28
CA ASN A 76 8.68 10.42 -17.08
C ASN A 76 8.27 9.49 -18.23
N ALA A 77 9.25 8.99 -18.99
CA ALA A 77 9.00 8.12 -20.14
C ALA A 77 8.42 6.73 -19.78
N GLU A 78 8.43 6.39 -18.48
CA GLU A 78 8.06 5.08 -17.95
C GLU A 78 6.72 5.11 -17.20
N LEU A 79 5.78 4.27 -17.66
CA LEU A 79 4.59 3.91 -16.90
C LEU A 79 4.96 2.88 -15.85
N LYS A 80 4.60 3.13 -14.58
CA LYS A 80 4.82 2.19 -13.48
C LYS A 80 3.48 1.69 -12.95
N LEU A 81 3.28 0.38 -13.01
CA LEU A 81 2.10 -0.29 -12.48
C LEU A 81 2.47 -1.25 -11.34
N PHE A 82 1.53 -1.46 -10.44
CA PHE A 82 1.55 -2.49 -9.43
C PHE A 82 0.47 -3.53 -9.77
N LEU A 83 0.86 -4.80 -9.91
CA LEU A 83 -0.05 -5.91 -10.14
C LEU A 83 -0.53 -6.47 -8.80
N GLU A 84 -1.82 -6.37 -8.53
CA GLU A 84 -2.48 -7.06 -7.42
C GLU A 84 -2.85 -8.47 -7.88
N LEU A 85 -2.36 -9.46 -7.13
CA LEU A 85 -2.70 -10.88 -7.25
C LEU A 85 -3.17 -11.38 -5.88
N GLU A 86 -4.28 -12.12 -5.86
CA GLU A 86 -4.78 -12.76 -4.64
C GLU A 86 -4.64 -14.28 -4.76
N MET A 87 -4.19 -14.92 -3.68
CA MET A 87 -4.00 -16.37 -3.62
C MET A 87 -4.97 -16.97 -2.61
N GLY A 88 -5.72 -17.99 -3.01
CA GLY A 88 -6.55 -18.81 -2.13
C GLY A 88 -5.72 -19.65 -1.16
N GLN A 89 -6.40 -20.28 -0.20
CA GLN A 89 -5.76 -21.18 0.77
C GLN A 89 -5.08 -22.39 0.11
N ASP A 90 -5.57 -22.79 -1.05
CA ASP A 90 -5.01 -23.86 -1.89
C ASP A 90 -3.83 -23.39 -2.77
N LEU A 91 -3.32 -22.18 -2.53
CA LEU A 91 -2.26 -21.54 -3.32
C LEU A 91 -2.62 -21.39 -4.80
N ARG A 92 -3.91 -21.26 -5.12
CA ARG A 92 -4.37 -20.94 -6.48
C ARG A 92 -4.76 -19.47 -6.57
N PRO A 93 -4.52 -18.81 -7.72
CA PRO A 93 -5.01 -17.46 -7.94
C PRO A 93 -6.53 -17.40 -7.80
N ILE A 94 -7.02 -16.41 -7.07
CA ILE A 94 -8.45 -16.10 -6.94
C ILE A 94 -8.72 -14.67 -7.42
N PRO A 95 -9.97 -14.34 -7.80
CA PRO A 95 -10.30 -12.99 -8.23
C PRO A 95 -10.00 -11.98 -7.11
N PRO A 96 -9.29 -10.87 -7.40
CA PRO A 96 -9.08 -9.82 -6.43
C PRO A 96 -10.43 -9.34 -5.85
N PRO A 97 -10.52 -9.13 -4.54
CA PRO A 97 -11.78 -8.76 -3.89
C PRO A 97 -12.29 -7.42 -4.44
N GLU A 98 -13.62 -7.27 -4.52
CA GLU A 98 -14.22 -6.02 -4.99
C GLU A 98 -13.76 -4.81 -4.16
N LYS A 99 -13.32 -3.76 -4.85
CA LYS A 99 -12.88 -2.52 -4.21
C LYS A 99 -14.00 -1.49 -4.26
N SER A 100 -14.53 -1.13 -3.09
CA SER A 100 -15.37 0.06 -2.96
C SER A 100 -14.50 1.33 -2.90
N LYS A 101 -15.09 2.50 -3.19
CA LYS A 101 -14.42 3.80 -3.05
C LYS A 101 -14.01 4.10 -1.60
N GLU A 102 -14.67 3.47 -0.64
CA GLU A 102 -14.42 3.63 0.80
C GLU A 102 -13.30 2.71 1.31
N ASN A 103 -12.89 1.72 0.51
CA ASN A 103 -11.86 0.76 0.90
C ASN A 103 -10.45 1.30 0.62
N LEU A 104 -9.65 1.39 1.66
CA LEU A 104 -8.21 1.61 1.62
C LEU A 104 -7.50 0.26 1.53
N LEU A 105 -6.49 0.17 0.66
CA LEU A 105 -5.59 -0.97 0.60
C LEU A 105 -4.36 -0.64 1.46
N LEU A 106 -4.13 -1.42 2.53
CA LEU A 106 -3.00 -1.27 3.43
C LEU A 106 -2.05 -2.45 3.29
N PHE A 107 -0.75 -2.18 3.40
CA PHE A 107 0.32 -3.16 3.36
C PHE A 107 1.04 -3.17 4.71
N PHE A 108 1.31 -4.36 5.21
CA PHE A 108 1.84 -4.56 6.54
C PHE A 108 3.20 -5.24 6.46
N LYS A 109 4.18 -4.67 7.18
CA LYS A 109 5.44 -5.33 7.45
C LYS A 109 5.65 -5.45 8.94
N LEU A 110 6.19 -6.59 9.35
CA LEU A 110 6.57 -6.86 10.72
C LEU A 110 8.06 -6.59 10.90
N TYR A 111 8.39 -5.76 11.89
CA TYR A 111 9.74 -5.54 12.35
C TYR A 111 10.04 -6.46 13.53
N GLU A 112 11.13 -7.22 13.42
CA GLU A 112 11.64 -8.12 14.45
C GLU A 112 12.87 -7.47 15.10
N PRO A 113 12.76 -6.88 16.30
CA PRO A 113 13.88 -6.14 16.91
C PRO A 113 15.08 -7.02 17.24
N SER A 114 14.86 -8.31 17.50
CA SER A 114 15.92 -9.25 17.88
C SER A 114 16.96 -9.47 16.77
N ASN A 115 16.57 -9.26 15.51
CA ASN A 115 17.42 -9.47 14.35
C ASN A 115 17.44 -8.26 13.40
N GLU A 116 16.78 -7.16 13.77
CA GLU A 116 16.61 -5.93 12.99
C GLU A 116 16.05 -6.14 11.58
N LYS A 117 15.22 -7.18 11.40
CA LYS A 117 14.63 -7.50 10.10
C LYS A 117 13.22 -6.96 9.96
N LEU A 118 12.91 -6.56 8.74
CA LEU A 118 11.58 -6.18 8.32
C LEU A 118 11.07 -7.20 7.30
N ARG A 119 9.98 -7.90 7.63
CA ARG A 119 9.35 -8.87 6.73
C ARG A 119 7.95 -8.44 6.30
N TYR A 120 7.61 -8.66 5.05
CA TYR A 120 6.24 -8.46 4.59
C TYR A 120 5.33 -9.54 5.18
N VAL A 121 4.17 -9.13 5.72
CA VAL A 121 3.21 -10.07 6.35
C VAL A 121 1.85 -10.08 5.65
N GLY A 122 1.64 -9.21 4.67
CA GLY A 122 0.46 -9.20 3.83
C GLY A 122 -0.17 -7.83 3.69
N ARG A 123 -1.42 -7.83 3.23
CA ARG A 123 -2.22 -6.65 2.93
C ARG A 123 -3.65 -6.85 3.39
N LEU A 124 -4.39 -5.76 3.62
CA LEU A 124 -5.82 -5.80 3.90
C LEU A 124 -6.53 -4.64 3.19
N PHE A 125 -7.78 -4.90 2.79
CA PHE A 125 -8.73 -3.82 2.53
C PHE A 125 -9.43 -3.44 3.82
N VAL A 126 -9.37 -2.17 4.18
CA VAL A 126 -10.06 -1.62 5.35
C VAL A 126 -10.94 -0.46 4.94
N LYS A 127 -12.03 -0.22 5.66
CA LYS A 127 -12.85 0.99 5.44
C LYS A 127 -12.07 2.21 5.91
N SER A 128 -12.13 3.31 5.16
CA SER A 128 -11.50 4.58 5.54
C SER A 128 -12.00 5.12 6.89
N SER A 129 -13.25 4.84 7.25
CA SER A 129 -13.86 5.17 8.53
C SER A 129 -13.55 4.19 9.67
N GLY A 130 -12.95 3.03 9.36
CA GLY A 130 -12.54 2.05 10.36
C GLY A 130 -11.31 2.49 11.15
N LYS A 131 -11.00 1.77 12.21
CA LYS A 131 -9.86 2.06 13.09
C LYS A 131 -8.82 0.94 13.06
N PRO A 132 -7.55 1.23 13.38
CA PRO A 132 -6.52 0.20 13.54
C PRO A 132 -6.85 -0.83 14.62
N GLU A 133 -7.54 -0.43 15.71
CA GLU A 133 -7.96 -1.36 16.77
C GLU A 133 -8.88 -2.49 16.25
N ASP A 134 -9.70 -2.21 15.22
CA ASP A 134 -10.65 -3.16 14.66
C ASP A 134 -9.98 -4.33 13.92
N ILE A 135 -8.70 -4.17 13.54
CA ILE A 135 -7.97 -5.17 12.74
C ILE A 135 -6.86 -5.88 13.51
N LEU A 136 -6.66 -5.58 14.80
CA LEU A 136 -5.56 -6.12 15.61
C LEU A 136 -5.52 -7.65 15.62
N VAL A 137 -6.66 -8.29 15.82
CA VAL A 137 -6.76 -9.76 15.83
C VAL A 137 -6.28 -10.34 14.49
N LYS A 138 -6.66 -9.71 13.37
CA LYS A 138 -6.23 -10.16 12.04
C LYS A 138 -4.74 -9.94 11.82
N LEU A 139 -4.20 -8.83 12.31
CA LEU A 139 -2.76 -8.54 12.22
C LEU A 139 -1.94 -9.53 13.06
N ASN A 140 -2.41 -9.88 14.25
CA ASN A 140 -1.79 -10.91 15.08
C ASN A 140 -1.79 -12.26 14.36
N GLU A 141 -2.92 -12.67 13.77
CA GLU A 141 -3.00 -13.89 12.95
C GLU A 141 -1.97 -13.87 11.79
N MET A 142 -1.89 -12.76 11.03
CA MET A 142 -0.94 -12.61 9.91
C MET A 142 0.52 -12.61 10.37
N ALA A 143 0.78 -12.11 11.58
CA ALA A 143 2.12 -12.09 12.15
C ALA A 143 2.52 -13.43 12.81
N GLY A 144 1.56 -14.31 13.11
CA GLY A 144 1.76 -15.57 13.83
C GLY A 144 1.75 -15.41 15.34
N TYR A 145 1.04 -14.41 15.87
CA TYR A 145 0.93 -14.11 17.30
C TYR A 145 -0.39 -14.58 17.91
N ALA A 146 -0.42 -14.57 19.24
CA ALA A 146 -1.65 -14.77 20.00
C ALA A 146 -2.66 -13.64 19.66
N PRO A 147 -3.98 -13.94 19.59
CA PRO A 147 -4.99 -12.95 19.20
C PRO A 147 -5.01 -11.68 20.08
N ASP A 148 -4.69 -11.82 21.36
CA ASP A 148 -4.67 -10.79 22.39
C ASP A 148 -3.28 -10.14 22.60
N GLN A 149 -2.29 -10.54 21.80
CA GLN A 149 -0.95 -9.94 21.84
C GLN A 149 -1.05 -8.44 21.56
N ASP A 150 -0.51 -7.61 22.47
CA ASP A 150 -0.37 -6.19 22.20
C ASP A 150 0.79 -5.95 21.23
N ILE A 151 0.50 -5.19 20.17
CA ILE A 151 1.45 -4.86 19.10
C ILE A 151 1.53 -3.35 18.93
N ASP A 152 2.73 -2.83 18.67
CA ASP A 152 2.89 -1.42 18.31
C ASP A 152 2.77 -1.25 16.80
N MET A 153 2.13 -0.15 16.39
CA MET A 153 1.84 0.14 14.99
C MET A 153 2.48 1.45 14.58
N PHE A 154 3.16 1.46 13.43
CA PHE A 154 3.90 2.61 12.92
C PHE A 154 3.70 2.81 11.43
N GLU A 155 3.25 3.99 11.02
CA GLU A 155 3.14 4.38 9.61
C GLU A 155 4.50 4.76 9.04
N GLU A 156 4.96 4.06 8.00
CA GLU A 156 6.15 4.48 7.25
C GLU A 156 5.79 5.65 6.32
N ILE A 157 6.32 6.82 6.62
CA ILE A 157 6.14 8.02 5.81
C ILE A 157 7.16 8.04 4.67
N LYS A 158 8.43 7.79 4.98
CA LYS A 158 9.54 7.69 4.01
C LYS A 158 10.59 6.73 4.51
N PHE A 159 11.30 6.11 3.58
CA PHE A 159 12.43 5.22 3.88
C PHE A 159 13.77 5.85 3.49
N VAL A 160 13.81 6.67 2.44
CA VAL A 160 15.04 7.24 1.86
C VAL A 160 14.97 8.78 1.86
N PRO A 161 16.07 9.48 2.20
CA PRO A 161 17.36 8.97 2.66
C PRO A 161 17.36 8.48 4.12
N ASN A 162 16.35 8.86 4.90
CA ASN A 162 16.20 8.48 6.29
C ASN A 162 14.83 7.84 6.51
N VAL A 163 14.82 6.75 7.28
CA VAL A 163 13.58 6.09 7.72
C VAL A 163 12.83 7.05 8.64
N MET A 164 11.57 7.30 8.31
CA MET A 164 10.65 8.08 9.11
C MET A 164 9.38 7.28 9.28
N CYS A 165 9.12 6.89 10.52
CA CYS A 165 7.92 6.20 10.92
C CYS A 165 7.21 7.00 12.01
N GLU A 166 5.89 7.09 11.95
CA GLU A 166 5.07 7.74 12.96
C GLU A 166 4.22 6.71 13.68
N ARG A 167 4.09 6.82 15.00
CA ARG A 167 3.27 5.88 15.78
C ARG A 167 1.79 6.09 15.44
N VAL A 168 1.10 5.00 15.14
CA VAL A 168 -0.32 5.02 14.82
C VAL A 168 -1.14 5.06 16.10
N ASP A 169 -2.05 6.03 16.18
CA ASP A 169 -3.10 6.05 17.18
C ASP A 169 -4.19 5.03 16.80
N LYS A 170 -4.25 3.93 17.58
CA LYS A 170 -5.17 2.82 17.34
C LYS A 170 -6.66 3.21 17.42
N LYS A 171 -6.98 4.34 18.08
CA LYS A 171 -8.36 4.82 18.28
C LYS A 171 -8.82 5.78 17.20
N SER A 172 -7.88 6.39 16.47
CA SER A 172 -8.18 7.27 15.34
C SER A 172 -8.60 6.45 14.11
N THR A 173 -9.45 7.01 13.26
CA THR A 173 -9.81 6.36 11.99
C THR A 173 -8.65 6.39 11.01
N PHE A 174 -8.59 5.43 10.08
CA PHE A 174 -7.56 5.41 9.04
C PHE A 174 -7.55 6.70 8.19
N PHE A 175 -8.74 7.27 7.91
CA PHE A 175 -8.85 8.56 7.22
C PHE A 175 -8.35 9.74 8.07
N GLY A 176 -8.73 9.79 9.35
CA GLY A 176 -8.35 10.88 10.24
C GLY A 176 -6.84 10.98 10.46
N SER A 177 -6.13 9.85 10.42
CA SER A 177 -4.66 9.82 10.48
C SER A 177 -4.02 10.46 9.25
N GLN A 178 -4.55 10.23 8.03
CA GLN A 178 -4.03 10.86 6.82
C GLN A 178 -4.32 12.37 6.73
N GLU A 179 -5.44 12.86 7.28
CA GLU A 179 -5.71 14.30 7.31
C GLU A 179 -4.75 15.09 8.22
N LYS A 180 -4.35 14.51 9.36
CA LYS A 180 -3.37 15.12 10.26
C LYS A 180 -2.03 15.33 9.56
N GLU A 181 -1.61 14.37 8.73
CA GLU A 181 -0.41 14.46 7.89
C GLU A 181 -0.50 15.63 6.89
N TYR A 182 -1.67 15.86 6.27
CA TYR A 182 -1.87 16.99 5.35
C TYR A 182 -1.84 18.34 6.07
N LYS A 183 -2.42 18.43 7.28
CA LYS A 183 -2.44 19.68 8.06
C LYS A 183 -1.08 20.02 8.66
N ALA A 184 -0.28 19.03 9.06
CA ALA A 184 1.09 19.23 9.54
C ALA A 184 2.07 19.69 8.44
N LYS A 185 1.70 19.54 7.16
CA LYS A 185 2.49 19.97 5.99
C LYS A 185 2.13 21.36 5.49
N LEU A 186 1.07 21.99 5.99
CA LEU A 186 0.76 23.37 5.66
C LEU A 186 1.69 24.29 6.48
N PRO A 187 2.39 25.25 5.84
CA PRO A 187 3.20 26.22 6.57
C PRO A 187 2.30 26.99 7.55
N ASN A 188 2.83 27.24 8.74
CA ASN A 188 2.15 28.02 9.76
C ASN A 188 1.73 29.37 9.15
N PRO A 189 0.46 29.81 9.26
CA PRO A 189 0.01 31.09 8.72
C PRO A 189 0.82 32.28 9.24
N SER A 190 1.54 32.12 10.36
CA SER A 190 2.37 33.15 10.99
C SER A 190 3.78 33.31 10.40
N GLU A 191 4.24 32.46 9.46
CA GLU A 191 5.57 32.61 8.83
C GLU A 191 5.55 33.33 7.49
N LYS A 192 4.37 33.74 7.00
CA LYS A 192 4.27 34.74 5.93
C LYS A 192 4.05 36.11 6.55
N THR A 193 5.12 36.74 7.01
CA THR A 193 5.44 38.19 6.89
C THR A 193 6.60 38.52 7.83
N ARG A 194 7.84 38.47 7.34
CA ARG A 194 8.85 39.50 7.58
C ARG A 194 9.98 39.39 6.57
#